data_AF-A0A958BVU0-F1
#
_entry.id   AF-A0A958BVU0-F1
#
_cell.length_a   1.000
_cell.length_b   1.000
_cell.length_c   1.000
_cell.angle_alpha   90.00
_cell.angle_beta   90.00
_cell.angle_gamma   90.00
#
_symmetry.space_group_name_H-M   'P 1'
#
loop_
_entity.id
_entity.type
_entity.pdbx_description
1 polymer ?
#
loop_
_entity_poly.entity_id
_entity_poly.type
_entity_poly.pdbx_seq_one_letter_code
_entity_poly.pdbx_strand_id
1 'polypeptide(L)'
;MKFWPGTRRLNKKFVAECIAAGALLALAAVGFFWQILLTPNTWMPAGGGDLAPFLYPNYRFAAENLRYGIIPLWNPHLYSGVPFAADIQSGLFYP
;
A
#
# COMPACT_ATOMS: atom_id res chain seq x y z
N MET A 1 -7.95 -14.57 -36.69
CA MET A 1 -8.85 -15.40 -35.86
C MET A 1 -8.14 -16.72 -35.61
N LYS A 2 -8.07 -17.20 -34.35
CA LYS A 2 -7.25 -18.32 -33.80
C LYS A 2 -5.77 -18.03 -33.49
N PHE A 3 -5.46 -18.05 -32.19
CA PHE A 3 -4.45 -18.92 -31.59
C PHE A 3 -4.76 -19.06 -30.07
N TRP A 4 -5.78 -19.85 -29.74
CA TRP A 4 -5.98 -20.30 -28.35
C TRP A 4 -5.12 -21.56 -28.18
N PRO A 5 -4.06 -21.56 -27.33
CA PRO A 5 -3.24 -22.75 -27.16
C PRO A 5 -4.09 -23.83 -26.52
N GLY A 6 -4.19 -24.98 -27.20
CA GLY A 6 -4.96 -26.12 -26.73
C GLY A 6 -4.59 -26.51 -25.30
N THR A 7 -5.60 -26.95 -24.56
CA THR A 7 -5.47 -27.55 -23.23
C THR A 7 -4.37 -28.60 -23.24
N ARG A 8 -3.18 -28.25 -22.71
CA ARG A 8 -2.11 -29.23 -22.50
C ARG A 8 -2.69 -30.34 -21.62
N ARG A 9 -2.65 -31.59 -22.11
CA ARG A 9 -3.06 -32.76 -21.30
C ARG A 9 -2.21 -32.79 -20.03
N LEU A 10 -2.85 -32.93 -18.86
CA LEU A 10 -2.14 -33.15 -17.60
C LEU A 10 -1.32 -34.44 -17.71
N ASN A 11 0.00 -34.28 -17.86
CA ASN A 11 0.99 -35.34 -17.81
C ASN A 11 1.84 -35.12 -16.56
N LYS A 12 2.35 -36.20 -15.94
CA LYS A 12 3.28 -36.16 -14.79
C LYS A 12 4.44 -35.17 -15.01
N LYS A 13 4.96 -35.09 -16.24
CA LYS A 13 6.02 -34.11 -16.60
C LYS A 13 5.55 -32.65 -16.47
N PHE A 14 4.38 -32.34 -17.00
CA PHE A 14 3.80 -30.99 -16.93
C PHE A 14 3.47 -30.60 -15.48
N VAL A 15 2.94 -31.53 -14.68
CA VAL A 15 2.70 -31.30 -13.25
C VAL A 15 4.02 -31.02 -12.52
N ALA A 16 5.09 -31.78 -12.80
CA ALA A 16 6.40 -31.56 -12.21
C ALA A 16 6.99 -30.18 -12.58
N GLU A 17 6.83 -29.73 -13.83
CA GLU A 17 7.23 -28.39 -14.28
C GLU A 17 6.47 -27.29 -13.53
N CYS A 18 5.15 -27.44 -13.36
CA CYS A 18 4.35 -26.48 -12.58
C CYS A 18 4.78 -26.44 -11.11
N ILE A 19 5.08 -27.58 -10.50
CA ILE A 19 5.59 -27.64 -9.12
C ILE A 19 6.95 -26.96 -9.03
N ALA A 20 7.86 -27.24 -9.96
CA ALA A 20 9.18 -26.62 -9.96
C ALA A 20 9.11 -25.10 -10.15
N ALA A 21 8.27 -24.62 -11.08
CA ALA A 21 8.03 -23.19 -11.27
C ALA A 21 7.39 -22.55 -10.03
N GLY A 22 6.41 -23.21 -9.42
CA GLY A 22 5.79 -22.74 -8.18
C GLY A 22 6.78 -22.68 -7.02
N ALA A 23 7.64 -23.69 -6.87
CA ALA A 23 8.69 -23.72 -5.85
C ALA A 23 9.73 -22.61 -6.08
N LEU A 24 10.12 -22.36 -7.33
CA LEU A 24 11.04 -21.26 -7.66
C LEU A 24 10.44 -19.90 -7.30
N LEU A 25 9.16 -19.67 -7.65
CA LEU A 25 8.47 -18.43 -7.28
C LEU A 25 8.32 -18.29 -5.78
N ALA A 26 8.02 -19.37 -5.07
CA ALA A 26 7.94 -19.37 -3.61
C ALA A 26 9.30 -19.03 -2.98
N LEU A 27 10.39 -19.62 -3.48
CA LEU A 27 11.75 -19.30 -3.03
C LEU A 27 12.12 -17.85 -3.32
N ALA A 28 11.76 -17.32 -4.49
CA ALA A 28 11.98 -15.92 -4.82
C ALA A 28 11.19 -14.99 -3.90
N ALA A 29 9.92 -15.31 -3.60
CA ALA A 29 9.10 -14.54 -2.66
C ALA A 29 9.66 -14.58 -1.23
N VAL A 30 10.04 -15.76 -0.74
CA VAL A 30 10.67 -15.92 0.58
C VAL A 30 11.99 -15.17 0.63
N GLY A 31 12.81 -15.25 -0.43
CA GLY A 31 14.07 -14.53 -0.55
C GLY A 31 13.88 -13.02 -0.60
N PHE A 32 12.83 -12.51 -1.24
CA PHE A 32 12.51 -11.08 -1.27
C PHE A 32 12.00 -10.58 0.09
N PHE A 33 11.09 -11.33 0.72
CA PHE A 33 10.48 -10.97 2.01
C PHE A 33 11.21 -11.54 3.24
N TRP A 34 12.46 -11.99 3.08
CA TRP A 34 13.18 -12.72 4.12
C TRP A 34 13.29 -11.94 5.44
N GLN A 35 13.45 -10.62 5.39
CA GLN A 35 13.53 -9.79 6.59
C GLN A 35 12.21 -9.82 7.39
N ILE A 36 11.07 -9.69 6.70
CA ILE A 36 9.75 -9.73 7.33
C ILE A 36 9.44 -11.14 7.86
N LEU A 37 9.82 -12.18 7.11
CA LEU A 37 9.51 -13.57 7.44
C LEU A 37 10.40 -14.14 8.55
N LEU A 38 11.68 -13.76 8.58
CA LEU A 38 12.69 -14.44 9.40
C LEU A 38 13.28 -13.54 10.50
N THR A 39 13.07 -12.23 10.46
CA THR A 39 13.61 -11.31 11.48
C THR A 39 12.51 -10.87 12.44
N PRO A 40 12.58 -11.23 13.74
CA PRO A 40 11.62 -10.77 14.73
C PRO A 40 11.54 -9.25 14.78
N ASN A 41 10.34 -8.71 15.04
CA ASN A 41 10.09 -7.26 15.18
C ASN A 41 10.44 -6.39 13.97
N THR A 42 10.51 -6.97 12.76
CA THR A 42 10.71 -6.19 11.54
C THR A 42 9.36 -5.85 10.91
N TRP A 43 9.13 -4.55 10.70
CA TRP A 43 7.92 -4.02 10.08
C TRP A 43 8.28 -3.32 8.78
N MET A 44 7.44 -3.47 7.76
CA MET A 44 7.62 -2.85 6.46
C MET A 44 6.63 -1.69 6.30
N PRO A 45 7.09 -0.50 5.86
CA PRO A 45 8.48 -0.14 5.55
C PRO A 45 9.32 0.13 6.82
N ALA A 46 10.61 -0.19 6.72
CA ALA A 46 11.57 0.05 7.79
C ALA A 46 11.65 1.55 8.07
N GLY A 47 11.24 1.98 9.27
CA GLY A 47 11.14 3.39 9.65
C GLY A 47 9.72 3.94 9.81
N GLY A 48 8.69 3.10 9.60
CA GLY A 48 7.30 3.53 9.65
C GLY A 48 6.82 3.96 8.26
N GLY A 49 5.60 3.53 7.91
CA GLY A 49 4.94 3.85 6.65
C GLY A 49 4.93 5.32 6.27
N ASP A 50 4.55 5.60 5.03
CA ASP A 50 4.17 6.94 4.59
C ASP A 50 2.95 7.50 5.33
N LEU A 51 2.16 6.64 6.01
CA LEU A 51 0.99 7.04 6.78
C LEU A 51 1.27 8.09 7.86
N ALA A 52 2.32 7.91 8.67
CA ALA A 52 2.64 8.87 9.74
C ALA A 52 3.01 10.27 9.19
N PRO A 53 3.97 10.40 8.25
CA PRO A 53 4.29 11.70 7.65
C PRO A 53 3.17 12.25 6.77
N PHE A 54 2.23 11.43 6.29
CA PHE A 54 1.05 11.87 5.56
C PHE A 54 -0.05 12.41 6.48
N LEU A 55 -0.42 11.68 7.54
CA LEU A 55 -1.54 12.02 8.42
C LEU A 55 -1.20 13.10 9.44
N TYR A 56 0.01 13.09 10.00
CA TYR A 56 0.38 14.02 11.07
C TYR A 56 0.26 15.50 10.67
N PRO A 57 0.76 15.95 9.50
CA PRO A 57 0.59 17.33 9.06
C PRO A 57 -0.87 17.72 8.83
N ASN A 58 -1.69 16.81 8.30
CA ASN A 58 -3.13 17.05 8.09
C ASN A 58 -3.86 17.27 9.42
N TYR A 59 -3.62 16.41 10.42
CA TYR A 59 -4.23 16.57 11.74
C TYR A 59 -3.72 17.79 12.48
N ARG A 60 -2.43 18.12 12.35
CA ARG A 60 -1.88 19.35 12.91
C ARG A 60 -2.56 20.58 12.31
N PHE A 61 -2.69 20.63 10.98
CA PHE A 61 -3.36 21.74 10.28
C PHE A 61 -4.83 21.89 10.72
N ALA A 62 -5.57 20.77 10.82
CA ALA A 62 -6.94 20.79 11.33
C ALA A 62 -7.01 21.31 12.77
N ALA A 63 -6.18 20.76 13.66
CA ALA A 63 -6.17 21.14 15.08
C ALA A 63 -5.82 22.62 15.29
N GLU A 64 -4.84 23.15 14.56
CA GLU A 64 -4.47 24.57 14.63
C GLU A 64 -5.63 25.47 14.18
N ASN A 65 -6.28 25.19 13.04
CA ASN A 65 -7.43 25.97 12.57
C ASN A 65 -8.61 25.90 13.56
N LEU A 66 -8.97 24.70 14.00
CA LEU A 66 -10.07 24.49 14.94
C LEU A 66 -9.83 25.17 16.29
N ARG A 67 -8.56 25.21 16.76
CA ARG A 67 -8.20 25.94 17.98
C ARG A 67 -8.47 27.45 17.88
N TYR A 68 -8.41 28.02 16.67
CA TYR A 68 -8.79 29.41 16.40
C TYR A 68 -10.27 29.58 16.03
N GLY A 69 -11.08 28.52 16.10
CA GLY A 69 -12.49 28.54 15.70
C GLY A 69 -12.71 28.60 14.19
N ILE A 70 -11.69 28.29 13.39
CA ILE A 70 -11.74 28.29 11.93
C ILE A 70 -12.03 26.88 11.45
N ILE A 71 -13.03 26.72 10.58
CA ILE A 71 -13.27 25.47 9.86
C ILE A 71 -12.38 25.44 8.61
N PRO A 72 -11.39 24.54 8.51
CA PRO A 72 -10.47 24.52 7.39
C PRO A 72 -11.12 23.95 6.13
N LEU A 73 -11.61 24.81 5.24
CA LEU A 73 -12.19 24.40 3.95
C LEU A 73 -11.13 24.14 2.88
N TRP A 74 -10.00 24.85 2.94
CA TRP A 74 -8.92 24.80 1.94
C TRP A 74 -7.56 24.68 2.63
N ASN A 75 -6.71 23.76 2.17
CA ASN A 75 -5.33 23.64 2.61
C ASN A 75 -4.39 24.17 1.50
N PRO A 76 -3.72 25.32 1.71
CA PRO A 76 -2.84 25.92 0.70
C PRO A 76 -1.47 25.24 0.60
N HIS A 77 -1.12 24.35 1.52
CA HIS A 77 0.21 23.75 1.63
C HIS A 77 0.41 22.51 0.76
N LEU A 78 -0.66 21.96 0.18
CA LEU A 78 -0.63 20.77 -0.66
C LEU A 78 -1.05 21.11 -2.08
N TYR A 79 -0.29 20.68 -3.09
CA TYR A 79 -0.64 20.79 -4.53
C TYR A 79 -1.04 22.20 -5.00
N SER A 80 -0.43 23.25 -4.44
CA SER A 80 -0.84 24.66 -4.63
C SER A 80 -2.25 24.99 -4.13
N GLY A 81 -2.87 24.07 -3.39
CA GLY A 81 -4.13 24.20 -2.71
C GLY A 81 -5.07 23.02 -2.96
N VAL A 82 -5.71 22.52 -1.91
CA VAL A 82 -6.72 21.43 -1.99
C VAL A 82 -7.93 21.68 -1.10
N PRO A 83 -9.12 21.16 -1.49
CA PRO A 83 -10.34 21.27 -0.68
C PRO A 83 -10.27 20.36 0.55
N PHE A 84 -9.67 20.85 1.64
CA PHE A 84 -9.39 20.08 2.85
C PHE A 84 -10.64 19.47 3.50
N ALA A 85 -11.72 20.26 3.65
CA ALA A 85 -12.98 19.76 4.22
C ALA A 85 -13.68 18.69 3.36
N ALA A 86 -13.41 18.66 2.06
CA ALA A 86 -13.97 17.67 1.13
C ALA A 86 -13.01 16.50 0.88
N ASP A 87 -11.79 16.55 1.43
CA ASP A 87 -10.80 15.50 1.30
C ASP A 87 -11.06 14.42 2.35
N ILE A 88 -11.46 13.24 1.89
CA ILE A 88 -11.70 12.08 2.75
C ILE A 88 -10.44 11.66 3.52
N GLN A 89 -9.24 11.90 2.95
CA GLN A 89 -7.98 11.55 3.59
C GLN A 89 -7.61 12.50 4.74
N SER A 90 -8.24 13.68 4.82
CA SER A 90 -8.09 14.59 5.96
C SER A 90 -8.82 14.10 7.22
N GLY A 91 -9.86 13.27 7.05
CA GLY A 91 -10.73 12.79 8.11
C GLY A 91 -11.58 13.86 8.82
N LEU A 92 -11.54 15.14 8.40
CA LEU A 92 -12.13 16.25 9.16
C LEU A 92 -13.64 16.07 9.42
N PHE A 93 -14.38 15.62 8.40
CA PHE A 93 -15.80 15.34 8.45
C PHE A 93 -16.12 13.88 8.09
N TYR A 94 -15.11 13.01 8.13
CA TYR A 94 -15.19 11.60 7.73
C TYR A 94 -14.63 10.69 8.83
N PRO A 95 -15.38 10.48 9.92
CA PRO A 95 -14.99 9.60 11.04
C PRO A 95 -15.06 8.11 10.69
#